data_AF-A0A353H454-F1
#
_entry.id   AF-A0A353H454-F1
#
_cell.length_a   1.000
_cell.length_b   1.000
_cell.length_c   1.000
_cell.angle_alpha   90.00
_cell.angle_beta   90.00
_cell.angle_gamma   90.00
#
_symmetry.space_group_name_H-M   'P 1'
#
loop_
_entity.id
_entity.type
_entity.pdbx_description
1 polymer ?
#
loop_
_entity_poly.entity_id
_entity_poly.type
_entity_poly.pdbx_seq_one_letter_code
_entity_poly.pdbx_strand_id
1 'polypeptide(L)'
;MTINSRYFVSDPILRPIAEELYASAQDLPLVCPHGHVDPRLFADPEYHFGNPVDLMIQPDHYVLRILHSHGISYSDLGIPSRIGIPVEEDPRKIWQVFADHFYLYNATPTGLWIRDELSEVFGIDEPLNSQNAQSIYDSINQALAKADCTPRKLYHRFNIAVLSTTDSPSDDLLAHRQIAADWGGHILPTFRADLIVHIDRSEWLLEIEKLAAA
;
A
#
# COMPACT_ATOMS: atom_id res chain seq x y z
N MET A 1 6.90 23.37 14.04
CA MET A 1 7.00 23.06 12.60
C MET A 1 5.59 22.82 12.12
N THR A 2 5.11 23.61 11.17
CA THR A 2 3.89 23.27 10.43
C THR A 2 4.15 21.98 9.65
N ILE A 3 3.10 21.17 9.42
CA ILE A 3 3.17 19.94 8.62
C ILE A 3 3.85 20.20 7.25
N ASN A 4 3.64 21.40 6.71
CA ASN A 4 4.11 21.83 5.40
C ASN A 4 5.64 22.01 5.25
N SER A 5 6.43 21.92 6.32
CA SER A 5 7.90 22.07 6.23
C SER A 5 8.66 20.76 6.45
N ARG A 6 7.97 19.61 6.54
CA ARG A 6 8.61 18.29 6.66
C ARG A 6 9.51 18.05 5.44
N TYR A 7 10.62 17.34 5.65
CA TYR A 7 11.59 16.94 4.62
C TYR A 7 12.41 18.04 3.95
N PHE A 8 12.10 19.31 4.16
CA PHE A 8 12.92 20.42 3.67
C PHE A 8 14.17 20.64 4.52
N VAL A 9 15.20 21.17 3.86
CA VAL A 9 16.44 21.58 4.50
C VAL A 9 16.20 22.61 5.62
N SER A 10 17.11 22.68 6.59
CA SER A 10 17.02 23.62 7.71
C SER A 10 17.58 25.01 7.42
N ASP A 11 18.20 25.19 6.25
CA ASP A 11 18.74 26.46 5.82
C ASP A 11 17.62 27.52 5.69
N PRO A 12 17.76 28.68 6.35
CA PRO A 12 16.70 29.69 6.41
C PRO A 12 16.50 30.45 5.10
N ILE A 13 17.44 30.37 4.15
CA ILE A 13 17.31 30.95 2.80
C ILE A 13 16.63 29.96 1.86
N LEU A 14 17.02 28.68 1.92
CA LEU A 14 16.50 27.66 1.01
C LEU A 14 15.10 27.15 1.39
N ARG A 15 14.79 27.07 2.70
CA ARG A 15 13.51 26.51 3.15
C ARG A 15 12.29 27.28 2.61
N PRO A 16 12.21 28.62 2.68
CA PRO A 16 11.06 29.35 2.13
C PRO A 16 10.86 29.12 0.63
N ILE A 17 11.95 28.97 -0.12
CA ILE A 17 11.90 28.67 -1.56
C ILE A 17 11.32 27.27 -1.80
N ALA A 18 11.75 26.27 -1.01
CA ALA A 18 11.19 24.92 -1.10
C ALA A 18 9.69 24.89 -0.74
N GLU A 19 9.28 25.66 0.28
CA GLU A 19 7.88 25.81 0.67
C GLU A 19 7.03 26.46 -0.43
N GLU A 20 7.53 27.50 -1.10
CA GLU A 20 6.84 28.14 -2.23
C GLU A 20 6.69 27.19 -3.42
N LEU A 21 7.75 26.48 -3.80
CA LEU A 21 7.71 25.50 -4.88
C LEU A 21 6.75 24.35 -4.56
N TYR A 22 6.79 23.82 -3.34
CA TYR A 22 5.87 22.78 -2.91
C TYR A 22 4.42 23.28 -2.91
N ALA A 23 4.15 24.48 -2.39
CA ALA A 23 2.81 25.06 -2.39
C ALA A 23 2.24 25.22 -3.81
N SER A 24 3.08 25.44 -4.82
CA SER A 24 2.66 25.51 -6.22
C SER A 24 2.29 24.14 -6.84
N ALA A 25 2.68 23.03 -6.20
CA ALA A 25 2.56 21.68 -6.75
C ALA A 25 1.78 20.68 -5.87
N GLN A 26 1.63 20.93 -4.57
CA GLN A 26 1.08 19.96 -3.60
C GLN A 26 -0.34 19.49 -3.92
N ASP A 27 -1.16 20.36 -4.54
CA ASP A 27 -2.55 20.06 -4.88
C ASP A 27 -2.72 19.54 -6.32
N LEU A 28 -1.62 19.34 -7.05
CA LEU A 28 -1.68 18.78 -8.40
C LEU A 28 -2.16 17.32 -8.36
N PRO A 29 -2.96 16.88 -9.35
CA PRO A 29 -3.41 15.50 -9.41
C PRO A 29 -2.26 14.51 -9.50
N LEU A 30 -2.39 13.37 -8.81
CA LEU A 30 -1.40 12.30 -8.84
C LEU A 30 -1.46 11.56 -10.18
N VAL A 31 -0.30 11.49 -10.84
CA VAL A 31 -0.06 10.64 -12.00
C VAL A 31 0.79 9.48 -11.50
N CYS A 32 0.19 8.29 -11.43
CA CYS A 32 0.83 7.07 -10.98
C CYS A 32 1.08 6.14 -12.18
N PRO A 33 2.10 6.41 -13.02
CA PRO A 33 2.26 5.78 -14.34
C PRO A 33 2.76 4.33 -14.27
N HIS A 34 3.08 3.83 -13.08
CA HIS A 34 3.48 2.46 -12.84
C HIS A 34 3.22 2.09 -11.38
N GLY A 35 2.71 0.88 -11.16
CA GLY A 35 2.41 0.35 -9.84
C GLY A 35 1.90 -1.08 -9.88
N HIS A 36 1.70 -1.66 -8.70
CA HIS A 36 1.25 -3.04 -8.51
C HIS A 36 -0.04 -3.12 -7.69
N VAL A 37 -0.82 -2.04 -7.66
CA VAL A 37 -2.14 -2.06 -7.02
C VAL A 37 -3.04 -3.02 -7.79
N ASP A 38 -3.73 -3.91 -7.08
CA ASP A 38 -4.65 -4.86 -7.68
C ASP A 38 -5.89 -4.11 -8.22
N PRO A 39 -6.18 -4.19 -9.54
CA PRO A 39 -7.34 -3.49 -10.12
C PRO A 39 -8.66 -3.98 -9.53
N ARG A 40 -8.73 -5.21 -9.00
CA ARG A 40 -9.95 -5.77 -8.41
C ARG A 40 -10.48 -4.96 -7.22
N LEU A 41 -9.59 -4.25 -6.51
CA LEU A 41 -9.97 -3.32 -5.44
C LEU A 41 -10.95 -2.24 -5.92
N PHE A 42 -10.82 -1.80 -7.17
CA PHE A 42 -11.68 -0.77 -7.76
C PHE A 42 -12.85 -1.34 -8.55
N ALA A 43 -12.77 -2.61 -8.97
CA ALA A 43 -13.83 -3.26 -9.72
C ALA A 43 -15.10 -3.44 -8.87
N ASP A 44 -14.95 -3.77 -7.59
CA ASP A 44 -16.05 -3.87 -6.63
C ASP A 44 -16.26 -2.53 -5.88
N PRO A 45 -17.41 -1.83 -6.06
CA PRO A 45 -17.69 -0.59 -5.34
C PRO A 45 -17.77 -0.76 -3.81
N GLU A 46 -18.10 -1.97 -3.34
CA GLU A 46 -18.26 -2.30 -1.92
C GLU A 46 -17.03 -3.02 -1.36
N TYR A 47 -15.89 -2.96 -2.06
CA TYR A 47 -14.66 -3.55 -1.54
C TYR A 47 -14.23 -2.89 -0.23
N HIS A 48 -13.91 -3.72 0.76
CA HIS A 48 -13.39 -3.31 2.06
C HIS A 48 -11.98 -3.86 2.27
N PHE A 49 -11.09 -3.04 2.84
CA PHE A 49 -9.67 -3.38 3.06
C PHE A 49 -9.42 -4.44 4.15
N GLY A 50 -10.46 -4.95 4.80
CA GLY A 50 -10.32 -5.84 5.95
C GLY A 50 -9.92 -5.07 7.20
N ASN A 51 -8.87 -5.53 7.87
CA ASN A 51 -8.36 -4.95 9.12
C ASN A 51 -7.00 -4.25 8.92
N PRO A 52 -6.47 -3.51 9.91
CA PRO A 52 -5.20 -2.79 9.80
C PRO A 52 -4.01 -3.66 9.35
N VAL A 53 -3.96 -4.94 9.74
CA VAL A 53 -2.88 -5.86 9.36
C VAL A 53 -2.99 -6.26 7.89
N ASP A 54 -4.20 -6.52 7.41
CA ASP A 54 -4.47 -6.87 6.00
C ASP A 54 -4.07 -5.73 5.06
N LEU A 55 -4.23 -4.48 5.52
CA LEU A 55 -3.93 -3.28 4.74
C LEU A 55 -2.46 -2.86 4.82
N MET A 56 -1.89 -2.78 6.03
CA MET A 56 -0.62 -2.07 6.26
C MET A 56 0.58 -2.98 6.49
N ILE A 57 0.37 -4.24 6.90
CA ILE A 57 1.47 -5.11 7.35
C ILE A 57 1.71 -6.24 6.35
N GLN A 58 0.69 -7.06 6.11
CA GLN A 58 0.85 -8.27 5.29
C GLN A 58 1.23 -8.01 3.82
N PRO A 59 0.69 -6.99 3.13
CA PRO A 59 1.04 -6.75 1.74
C PRO A 59 2.37 -6.01 1.57
N ASP A 60 2.90 -5.36 2.61
CA ASP A 60 4.09 -4.51 2.49
C ASP A 60 5.39 -5.25 2.89
N HIS A 61 6.11 -5.70 1.87
CA HIS A 61 7.40 -6.35 2.05
C HIS A 61 8.48 -5.44 2.67
N TYR A 62 8.37 -4.11 2.63
CA TYR A 62 9.30 -3.22 3.35
C TYR A 62 9.09 -3.29 4.86
N VAL A 63 7.84 -3.32 5.32
CA VAL A 63 7.46 -3.56 6.72
C VAL A 63 7.97 -4.93 7.15
N LEU A 64 7.56 -5.97 6.42
CA LEU A 64 7.93 -7.35 6.75
C LEU A 64 9.46 -7.54 6.78
N ARG A 65 10.21 -6.94 5.85
CA ARG A 65 11.66 -7.09 5.77
C ARG A 65 12.39 -6.53 6.98
N ILE A 66 11.97 -5.38 7.51
CA ILE A 66 12.62 -4.76 8.69
C ILE A 66 12.36 -5.59 9.95
N LEU A 67 11.14 -6.09 10.14
CA LEU A 67 10.82 -6.99 11.26
C LEU A 67 11.60 -8.31 11.14
N HIS A 68 11.60 -8.91 9.95
CA HIS A 68 12.29 -10.17 9.71
C HIS A 68 13.80 -10.05 9.90
N SER A 69 14.43 -8.94 9.50
CA SER A 69 15.86 -8.73 9.73
C SER A 69 16.24 -8.62 11.21
N HIS A 70 15.26 -8.43 12.10
CA HIS A 70 15.44 -8.37 13.55
C HIS A 70 14.92 -9.61 14.29
N GLY A 71 14.65 -10.70 13.56
CA GLY A 71 14.36 -12.01 14.15
C GLY A 71 12.88 -12.31 14.34
N ILE A 72 11.97 -11.45 13.88
CA ILE A 72 10.52 -11.73 13.88
C ILE A 72 10.20 -12.62 12.68
N SER A 73 9.57 -13.77 12.91
CA SER A 73 9.26 -14.68 11.81
C SER A 73 8.09 -14.18 10.96
N TYR A 74 8.06 -14.55 9.69
CA TYR A 74 6.91 -14.30 8.82
C TYR A 74 5.63 -14.96 9.34
N SER A 75 5.73 -16.11 10.01
CA SER A 75 4.59 -16.77 10.67
C SER A 75 4.00 -15.96 11.81
N ASP A 76 4.84 -15.26 12.60
CA ASP A 76 4.36 -14.36 13.67
C ASP A 76 3.62 -13.13 13.11
N LEU A 77 3.79 -12.85 11.82
CA LEU A 77 3.16 -11.74 11.08
C LEU A 77 2.02 -12.20 10.18
N GLY A 78 1.56 -13.45 10.32
CA GLY A 78 0.44 -13.99 9.54
C GLY A 78 0.78 -14.36 8.09
N ILE A 79 2.06 -14.39 7.70
CA ILE A 79 2.47 -14.67 6.33
C ILE A 79 2.66 -16.17 6.12
N PRO A 80 1.85 -16.82 5.25
CA PRO A 80 1.91 -18.26 5.05
C PRO A 80 3.21 -18.69 4.36
N SER A 81 3.73 -19.85 4.77
CA SER A 81 4.88 -20.48 4.10
C SER A 81 4.43 -21.55 3.11
N ARG A 82 5.22 -21.77 2.06
CA ARG A 82 4.96 -22.84 1.06
C ARG A 82 4.97 -24.26 1.64
N ILE A 83 5.53 -24.44 2.84
CA ILE A 83 5.67 -25.72 3.52
C ILE A 83 4.65 -25.90 4.67
N GLY A 84 3.68 -24.98 4.81
CA GLY A 84 2.55 -25.15 5.72
C GLY A 84 2.89 -24.96 7.20
N ILE A 85 3.83 -24.07 7.53
CA ILE A 85 4.07 -23.68 8.93
C ILE A 85 2.83 -22.93 9.44
N PRO A 86 2.29 -23.28 10.63
CA PRO A 86 1.20 -22.51 11.25
C PRO A 86 1.59 -21.04 11.42
N VAL A 87 0.64 -20.14 11.19
CA VAL A 87 0.83 -18.70 11.31
C VAL A 87 -0.01 -18.15 12.46
N GLU A 88 0.36 -17.00 13.00
CA GLU A 88 -0.53 -16.24 13.88
C GLU A 88 -1.74 -15.76 13.07
N GLU A 89 -2.94 -16.00 13.60
CA GLU A 89 -4.21 -15.68 12.93
C GLU A 89 -4.89 -14.48 13.58
N ASP A 90 -4.46 -14.07 14.77
CA ASP A 90 -5.00 -12.91 15.47
C ASP A 90 -4.35 -11.60 14.96
N PRO A 91 -5.08 -10.77 14.20
CA PRO A 91 -4.54 -9.51 13.69
C PRO A 91 -4.14 -8.54 14.80
N ARG A 92 -4.73 -8.62 16.00
CA ARG A 92 -4.33 -7.73 17.10
C ARG A 92 -2.96 -8.07 17.65
N LYS A 93 -2.60 -9.35 17.69
CA LYS A 93 -1.25 -9.77 18.09
C LYS A 93 -0.22 -9.41 17.03
N ILE A 94 -0.54 -9.62 15.75
CA ILE A 94 0.34 -9.21 14.64
C ILE A 94 0.59 -7.70 14.69
N TRP A 95 -0.47 -6.91 14.89
CA TRP A 95 -0.35 -5.47 15.06
C TRP A 95 0.47 -5.08 16.29
N GLN A 96 0.29 -5.77 17.42
CA GLN A 96 1.08 -5.53 18.62
C GLN A 96 2.57 -5.79 18.37
N VAL A 97 2.92 -6.90 17.71
CA VAL A 97 4.31 -7.22 17.33
C VAL A 97 4.89 -6.09 16.48
N PHE A 98 4.15 -5.60 15.48
CA PHE A 98 4.58 -4.47 14.67
C PHE A 98 4.79 -3.20 15.52
N ALA A 99 3.84 -2.85 16.38
CA ALA A 99 3.90 -1.64 17.20
C ALA A 99 5.04 -1.69 18.26
N ASP A 100 5.28 -2.84 18.87
CA ASP A 100 6.39 -3.09 19.79
C ASP A 100 7.75 -2.82 19.13
N HIS A 101 7.83 -3.02 17.81
CA HIS A 101 9.03 -2.87 17.01
C HIS A 101 9.02 -1.65 16.09
N PHE A 102 8.04 -0.75 16.24
CA PHE A 102 7.91 0.39 15.33
C PHE A 102 9.12 1.34 15.38
N TYR A 103 9.87 1.33 16.49
CA TYR A 103 11.13 2.07 16.63
C TYR A 103 12.21 1.67 15.60
N LEU A 104 12.14 0.46 15.03
CA LEU A 104 13.06 0.00 13.99
C LEU A 104 12.95 0.80 12.68
N TYR A 105 11.82 1.47 12.48
CA TYR A 105 11.55 2.27 11.28
C TYR A 105 12.03 3.73 11.42
N ASN A 106 12.61 4.09 12.56
CA ASN A 106 13.15 5.44 12.77
C ASN A 106 14.19 5.78 11.69
N ALA A 107 14.04 6.96 11.08
CA ALA A 107 14.87 7.45 9.98
C ALA A 107 14.84 6.57 8.69
N THR A 108 13.84 5.70 8.54
CA THR A 108 13.59 4.96 7.29
C THR A 108 12.45 5.62 6.48
N PRO A 109 12.45 5.52 5.14
CA PRO A 109 11.31 5.96 4.33
C PRO A 109 9.99 5.29 4.73
N THR A 110 10.01 3.99 5.03
CA THR A 110 8.83 3.24 5.49
C THR A 110 8.23 3.84 6.77
N GLY A 111 9.06 4.20 7.74
CA GLY A 111 8.60 4.89 8.96
C GLY A 111 8.01 6.28 8.69
N LEU A 112 8.48 6.98 7.65
CA LEU A 112 7.90 8.25 7.22
C LEU A 112 6.53 8.04 6.56
N TRP A 113 6.42 7.09 5.63
CA TRP A 113 5.17 6.77 4.93
C TRP A 113 4.08 6.34 5.90
N ILE A 114 4.37 5.43 6.83
CA ILE A 114 3.38 4.99 7.83
C ILE A 114 2.92 6.14 8.72
N ARG A 115 3.83 7.06 9.10
CA ARG A 115 3.44 8.24 9.90
C ARG A 115 2.55 9.20 9.10
N ASP A 116 2.86 9.42 7.83
CA ASP A 116 2.05 10.25 6.95
C ASP A 116 0.69 9.59 6.68
N GLU A 117 0.61 8.27 6.53
CA GLU A 117 -0.65 7.52 6.42
C GLU A 117 -1.50 7.64 7.70
N LEU A 118 -0.90 7.43 8.88
CA LEU A 118 -1.57 7.58 10.16
C LEU A 118 -2.16 8.99 10.33
N SER A 119 -1.37 10.03 10.04
CA SER A 119 -1.78 11.43 10.20
C SER A 119 -2.77 11.88 9.12
N GLU A 120 -2.41 11.75 7.84
CA GLU A 120 -3.15 12.33 6.71
C GLU A 120 -4.35 11.48 6.27
N VAL A 121 -4.27 10.14 6.40
CA VAL A 121 -5.36 9.24 5.99
C VAL A 121 -6.31 8.98 7.16
N PHE A 122 -5.75 8.64 8.33
CA PHE A 122 -6.52 8.17 9.49
C PHE A 122 -6.73 9.24 10.58
N GLY A 123 -6.07 10.40 10.51
CA GLY A 123 -6.21 11.48 11.50
C GLY A 123 -5.56 11.18 12.86
N ILE A 124 -4.52 10.34 12.86
CA ILE A 124 -3.80 9.86 14.04
C ILE A 124 -2.42 10.53 14.09
N ASP A 125 -2.28 11.56 14.92
CA ASP A 125 -1.02 12.31 15.08
C ASP A 125 -0.09 11.74 16.16
N GLU A 126 -0.58 10.80 16.97
CA GLU A 126 0.24 10.18 18.00
C GLU A 126 1.27 9.19 17.41
N PRO A 127 2.54 9.24 17.83
CA PRO A 127 3.53 8.25 17.41
C PRO A 127 3.14 6.84 17.89
N LEU A 128 3.06 5.89 16.96
CA LEU A 128 2.82 4.48 17.27
C LEU A 128 3.92 3.92 18.19
N ASN A 129 3.50 3.21 19.22
CA ASN A 129 4.35 2.51 20.18
C ASN A 129 3.60 1.33 20.81
N SER A 130 4.31 0.54 21.62
CA SER A 130 3.76 -0.62 22.31
C SER A 130 2.52 -0.30 23.15
N GLN A 131 2.49 0.85 23.83
CA GLN A 131 1.43 1.20 24.79
C GLN A 131 0.13 1.67 24.11
N ASN A 132 0.22 2.34 22.96
CA ASN A 132 -0.96 2.83 22.22
C ASN A 132 -1.38 1.93 21.04
N ALA A 133 -0.67 0.81 20.81
CA ALA A 133 -0.90 -0.10 19.70
C ALA A 133 -2.38 -0.45 19.48
N GLN A 134 -3.08 -0.90 20.53
CA GLN A 134 -4.48 -1.33 20.41
C GLN A 134 -5.44 -0.16 20.18
N SER A 135 -5.16 1.02 20.76
CA SER A 135 -5.96 2.23 20.54
C SER A 135 -5.85 2.71 19.09
N ILE A 136 -4.63 2.69 18.54
CA ILE A 136 -4.39 3.02 17.13
C ILE A 136 -5.03 1.99 16.21
N TYR A 137 -4.91 0.70 16.51
CA TYR A 137 -5.59 -0.37 15.76
C TYR A 137 -7.10 -0.10 15.68
N ASP A 138 -7.73 0.20 16.83
CA ASP A 138 -9.16 0.48 16.89
C ASP A 138 -9.54 1.72 16.07
N SER A 139 -8.72 2.75 16.10
CA SER A 139 -8.92 3.99 15.35
C SER A 139 -8.85 3.77 13.84
N ILE A 140 -7.84 3.03 13.36
CA ILE A 140 -7.72 2.63 11.95
C ILE A 140 -8.90 1.77 11.56
N ASN A 141 -9.24 0.75 12.35
CA ASN A 141 -10.33 -0.18 12.05
C ASN A 141 -11.69 0.53 11.98
N GLN A 142 -11.93 1.52 12.87
CA GLN A 142 -13.11 2.38 12.79
C GLN A 142 -13.11 3.25 11.53
N ALA A 143 -11.96 3.75 11.08
CA ALA A 143 -11.86 4.51 9.84
C ALA A 143 -12.13 3.63 8.61
N LEU A 144 -11.57 2.41 8.56
CA LEU A 144 -11.79 1.44 7.47
C LEU A 144 -13.26 1.03 7.33
N ALA A 145 -14.02 1.04 8.42
CA ALA A 145 -15.45 0.74 8.42
C ALA A 145 -16.32 1.89 7.87
N LYS A 146 -15.77 3.10 7.66
CA LYS A 146 -16.53 4.23 7.15
C LYS A 146 -16.69 4.13 5.62
N ALA A 147 -17.83 4.57 5.13
CA ALA A 147 -18.15 4.56 3.69
C ALA A 147 -17.24 5.47 2.84
N ASP A 148 -16.49 6.39 3.45
CA ASP A 148 -15.51 7.25 2.78
C ASP A 148 -14.11 6.62 2.66
N CYS A 149 -13.91 5.42 3.23
CA CYS A 149 -12.64 4.69 3.21
C CYS A 149 -12.68 3.44 2.30
N THR A 150 -13.39 3.52 1.16
CA THR A 150 -13.35 2.49 0.10
C THR A 150 -12.32 2.84 -0.97
N PRO A 151 -11.81 1.88 -1.76
CA PRO A 151 -10.79 2.14 -2.80
C PRO A 151 -11.18 3.27 -3.76
N ARG A 152 -12.42 3.28 -4.26
CA ARG A 152 -12.92 4.34 -5.17
C ARG A 152 -12.98 5.71 -4.48
N LYS A 153 -13.34 5.76 -3.20
CA LYS A 153 -13.39 7.02 -2.43
C LYS A 153 -12.01 7.56 -2.13
N LEU A 154 -11.08 6.69 -1.75
CA LEU A 154 -9.68 7.04 -1.54
C LEU A 154 -9.02 7.52 -2.84
N TYR A 155 -9.31 6.88 -3.98
CA TYR A 155 -8.82 7.36 -5.29
C TYR A 155 -9.19 8.82 -5.55
N HIS A 156 -10.45 9.19 -5.30
CA HIS A 156 -10.92 10.57 -5.44
C HIS A 156 -10.32 11.50 -4.38
N ARG A 157 -10.26 11.07 -3.11
CA ARG A 157 -9.69 11.85 -2.01
C ARG A 157 -8.20 12.15 -2.23
N PHE A 158 -7.45 11.21 -2.80
CA PHE A 158 -6.04 11.37 -3.15
C PHE A 158 -5.82 12.13 -4.46
N ASN A 159 -6.88 12.63 -5.11
CA ASN A 159 -6.80 13.38 -6.35
C ASN A 159 -6.00 12.63 -7.45
N ILE A 160 -6.24 11.33 -7.60
CA ILE A 160 -5.54 10.52 -8.60
C ILE A 160 -6.14 10.80 -9.99
N ALA A 161 -5.30 11.28 -10.92
CA ALA A 161 -5.71 11.49 -12.31
C ALA A 161 -5.56 10.24 -13.18
N VAL A 162 -4.56 9.41 -12.88
CA VAL A 162 -4.31 8.13 -13.56
C VAL A 162 -3.53 7.20 -12.65
N LEU A 163 -3.90 5.92 -12.64
CA LEU A 163 -3.17 4.86 -11.96
C LEU A 163 -2.94 3.72 -12.93
N SER A 164 -1.69 3.29 -13.05
CA SER A 164 -1.31 2.16 -13.90
C SER A 164 -0.99 0.93 -13.07
N THR A 165 -1.59 -0.21 -13.43
CA THR A 165 -1.29 -1.53 -12.87
C THR A 165 -0.24 -2.24 -13.71
N THR A 166 0.23 -3.38 -13.23
CA THR A 166 1.19 -4.22 -13.96
C THR A 166 0.59 -5.58 -14.20
N ASP A 167 0.45 -5.95 -15.47
CA ASP A 167 -0.40 -7.05 -15.91
C ASP A 167 0.41 -8.02 -16.79
N SER A 168 0.15 -9.31 -16.60
CA SER A 168 0.80 -10.38 -17.35
C SER A 168 0.25 -10.48 -18.77
N PRO A 169 0.99 -11.06 -19.73
CA PRO A 169 0.54 -11.16 -21.12
C PRO A 169 -0.74 -11.98 -21.29
N SER A 170 -0.98 -12.96 -20.41
CA SER A 170 -2.18 -13.80 -20.43
C SER A 170 -3.34 -13.29 -19.57
N ASP A 171 -3.21 -12.15 -18.89
CA ASP A 171 -4.28 -11.61 -18.05
C ASP A 171 -5.48 -11.16 -18.90
N ASP A 172 -6.69 -11.53 -18.47
CA ASP A 172 -7.92 -11.25 -19.23
C ASP A 172 -8.35 -9.78 -19.18
N LEU A 173 -7.75 -8.96 -18.31
CA LEU A 173 -8.08 -7.55 -18.06
C LEU A 173 -9.57 -7.29 -17.72
N LEU A 174 -10.27 -8.26 -17.12
CA LEU A 174 -11.68 -8.13 -16.77
C LEU A 174 -11.95 -6.98 -15.80
N ALA A 175 -11.11 -6.84 -14.77
CA ALA A 175 -11.24 -5.78 -13.76
C ALA A 175 -11.15 -4.39 -14.40
N HIS A 176 -10.19 -4.15 -15.29
CA HIS A 176 -10.06 -2.87 -16.01
C HIS A 176 -11.29 -2.55 -16.85
N ARG A 177 -11.82 -3.54 -17.60
CA ARG A 177 -13.04 -3.34 -18.39
C ARG A 177 -14.23 -3.01 -17.51
N GLN A 178 -14.39 -3.69 -16.37
CA GLN A 178 -15.46 -3.43 -15.41
C GLN A 178 -15.36 -2.00 -14.84
N ILE A 179 -14.16 -1.60 -14.41
CA ILE A 179 -13.90 -0.24 -13.90
C ILE A 179 -14.27 0.82 -14.94
N ALA A 180 -13.83 0.65 -16.18
CA ALA A 180 -14.10 1.59 -17.26
C ALA A 180 -15.60 1.70 -17.60
N ALA A 181 -16.34 0.58 -17.51
CA ALA A 181 -17.76 0.53 -17.84
C ALA A 181 -18.67 1.05 -16.70
N ASP A 182 -18.34 0.75 -15.44
CA ASP A 182 -19.19 1.05 -14.28
C ASP A 182 -18.87 2.41 -13.64
N TRP A 183 -17.59 2.67 -13.37
CA TRP A 183 -17.16 3.82 -12.57
C TRP A 183 -16.48 4.91 -13.40
N GLY A 184 -15.80 4.54 -14.49
CA GLY A 184 -15.03 5.45 -15.34
C GLY A 184 -13.70 5.91 -14.73
N GLY A 185 -13.21 5.23 -13.68
CA GLY A 185 -11.89 5.52 -13.11
C GLY A 185 -10.76 5.24 -14.09
N HIS A 186 -9.73 6.08 -14.07
CA HIS A 186 -8.61 5.98 -15.00
C HIS A 186 -7.55 5.00 -14.48
N ILE A 187 -7.91 3.72 -14.47
CA ILE A 187 -7.04 2.59 -14.09
C ILE A 187 -6.58 1.89 -15.37
N LEU A 188 -5.30 2.00 -15.70
CA LEU A 188 -4.75 1.53 -16.96
C LEU A 188 -3.86 0.29 -16.76
N PRO A 189 -4.01 -0.77 -17.56
CA PRO A 189 -3.08 -1.89 -17.51
C PRO A 189 -1.75 -1.54 -18.16
N THR A 190 -0.66 -2.14 -17.70
CA THR A 190 0.65 -2.06 -18.37
C THR A 190 1.24 -3.45 -18.61
N PHE A 191 1.73 -3.67 -19.83
CA PHE A 191 2.19 -4.98 -20.30
C PHE A 191 3.54 -5.37 -19.69
N ARG A 192 3.58 -6.46 -18.91
CA ARG A 192 4.81 -7.01 -18.34
C ARG A 192 5.17 -8.37 -18.95
N ALA A 193 6.19 -8.37 -19.82
CA ALA A 193 6.56 -9.55 -20.59
C ALA A 193 7.45 -10.59 -19.86
N ASP A 194 7.80 -10.36 -18.58
CA ASP A 194 8.80 -11.16 -17.85
C ASP A 194 8.56 -12.68 -17.98
N LEU A 195 7.31 -13.12 -17.82
CA LEU A 195 6.95 -14.54 -17.80
C LEU A 195 7.04 -15.25 -19.17
N ILE A 196 7.04 -14.51 -20.28
CA ILE A 196 7.17 -15.08 -21.63
C ILE A 196 8.59 -14.95 -22.20
N VAL A 197 9.40 -14.04 -21.65
CA VAL A 197 10.79 -13.80 -22.09
C VAL A 197 11.80 -14.62 -21.29
N HIS A 198 11.56 -14.84 -20.00
CA HIS A 198 12.48 -15.58 -19.12
C HIS A 198 12.17 -17.08 -19.11
N ILE A 199 12.72 -17.81 -20.09
CA ILE A 199 12.52 -19.26 -20.30
C ILE A 199 12.98 -20.10 -19.09
N ASP A 200 13.89 -19.58 -18.27
CA ASP A 200 14.42 -20.23 -17.07
C ASP A 200 13.46 -20.18 -15.87
N ARG A 201 12.36 -19.42 -15.94
CA ARG A 201 11.33 -19.38 -14.89
C ARG A 201 10.53 -20.67 -14.88
N SER A 202 10.28 -21.20 -13.68
CA SER A 202 9.43 -22.37 -13.48
C SER A 202 8.01 -22.19 -14.03
N GLU A 203 7.53 -20.96 -14.07
CA GLU A 203 6.20 -20.56 -14.50
C GLU A 203 6.10 -20.36 -16.02
N TRP A 204 7.21 -20.35 -16.75
CA TRP A 204 7.24 -19.98 -18.17
C TRP A 204 6.31 -20.85 -19.03
N LEU A 205 6.40 -22.19 -18.90
CA LEU A 205 5.59 -23.10 -19.71
C LEU A 205 4.09 -22.88 -19.47
N LEU A 206 3.70 -22.70 -18.21
CA LEU A 206 2.32 -22.44 -17.82
C LEU A 206 1.82 -21.12 -18.42
N GLU A 207 2.64 -20.07 -18.43
CA GLU A 207 2.26 -18.79 -19.02
C GLU A 207 2.08 -18.90 -20.54
N ILE A 208 2.94 -19.64 -21.23
CA ILE A 208 2.81 -19.90 -22.68
C ILE A 208 1.52 -20.66 -22.98
N GLU A 209 1.16 -21.67 -22.17
CA GLU A 209 -0.09 -22.41 -22.32
C GLU A 209 -1.32 -21.51 -22.13
N LYS A 210 -1.31 -20.64 -21.11
CA LYS A 210 -2.38 -19.66 -20.90
C LYS A 210 -2.51 -18.69 -22.08
N LEU A 211 -1.39 -18.15 -22.55
CA LEU A 211 -1.38 -17.21 -23.68
C LEU A 211 -1.86 -17.86 -24.97
N ALA A 212 -1.55 -19.14 -25.20
CA ALA A 212 -2.04 -19.88 -26.37
C ALA A 212 -3.56 -20.16 -26.31
N ALA A 213 -4.16 -20.12 -25.12
CA ALA A 213 -5.59 -20.36 -24.90
C ALA A 213 -6.43 -19.06 -24.85
N ALA A 214 -5.79 -17.90 -24.68
CA ALA A 214 -6.42 -16.58 -24.64
C ALA A 214 -6.78 -16.06 -26.05
#